data_AF-A0A2N5KBP4-F1
#
_entry.id   AF-A0A2N5KBP4-F1
#
_cell.length_a   1.000
_cell.length_b   1.000
_cell.length_c   1.000
_cell.angle_alpha   90.00
_cell.angle_beta   90.00
_cell.angle_gamma   90.00
#
_symmetry.space_group_name_H-M   'P 1'
#
loop_
_entity.id
_entity.type
_entity.pdbx_description
1 polymer ?
#
loop_
_entity_poly.entity_id
_entity_poly.type
_entity_poly.pdbx_seq_one_letter_code
_entity_poly.pdbx_strand_id
1 'polypeptide(L)'
;LRATHGDSGAAGSGTALRQTRPDVVVIATTSFLRDVFPQIRDCLAARVHVVSTCEELVYPVASHPEVAQELDEEARVGGVAVLGIGINPGFVMDMLPILLTAPTVDIRHVGVQRVVDASTRRPTLQQRIGAGLDTVSFRALLHQQATPHVGLLHSLRMIADALGWQ
;
A
#
# COMPACT_ATOMS: atom_id res chain seq x y z
N LEU A 1 1.06 -22.98 -3.61
CA LEU A 1 1.54 -21.60 -3.83
C LEU A 1 2.75 -21.62 -4.76
N ARG A 2 2.53 -21.52 -6.07
CA ARG A 2 3.60 -21.24 -7.03
C ARG A 2 3.74 -19.72 -7.13
N ALA A 3 4.52 -19.12 -6.21
CA ALA A 3 4.83 -17.70 -6.26
C ALA A 3 6.04 -17.51 -7.19
N THR A 4 5.86 -16.83 -8.32
CA THR A 4 6.96 -16.43 -9.20
C THR A 4 7.24 -14.96 -9.00
N HIS A 5 8.48 -14.59 -8.67
CA HIS A 5 8.92 -13.21 -8.63
C HIS A 5 8.95 -12.65 -10.06
N GLY A 6 8.04 -11.71 -10.35
CA GLY A 6 8.01 -10.99 -11.63
C GLY A 6 9.10 -9.93 -11.67
N ASP A 7 10.04 -10.10 -12.58
CA ASP A 7 11.07 -9.10 -12.84
C ASP A 7 10.48 -7.89 -13.60
N SER A 8 11.00 -6.72 -13.29
CA SER A 8 10.45 -5.37 -13.47
C SER A 8 10.31 -4.82 -14.90
N GLY A 9 10.13 -5.67 -15.91
CA GLY A 9 9.91 -5.25 -17.30
C GLY A 9 8.44 -5.31 -17.70
N ALA A 10 7.85 -4.18 -18.13
CA ALA A 10 6.49 -4.10 -18.69
C ALA A 10 6.23 -5.03 -19.91
N ALA A 11 7.28 -5.63 -20.48
CA ALA A 11 7.19 -6.63 -21.55
C ALA A 11 7.19 -8.09 -21.06
N GLY A 12 7.33 -8.36 -19.76
CA GLY A 12 7.51 -9.70 -19.17
C GLY A 12 6.32 -10.26 -18.39
N SER A 13 5.42 -9.41 -17.87
CA SER A 13 4.32 -9.82 -16.98
C SER A 13 3.36 -10.82 -17.65
N GLY A 14 2.82 -10.46 -18.82
CA GLY A 14 1.83 -11.27 -19.53
C GLY A 14 2.37 -12.62 -20.02
N THR A 15 3.66 -12.70 -20.37
CA THR A 15 4.30 -13.96 -20.79
C THR A 15 4.52 -14.88 -19.60
N ALA A 16 5.04 -14.33 -18.48
CA ALA A 16 5.25 -15.08 -17.25
C ALA A 16 3.92 -15.61 -16.67
N LEU A 17 2.87 -14.78 -16.63
CA LEU A 17 1.53 -15.19 -16.19
C LEU A 17 0.99 -16.38 -17.00
N ARG A 18 1.11 -16.33 -18.33
CA ARG A 18 0.65 -17.41 -19.22
C ARG A 18 1.44 -18.71 -19.06
N GLN A 19 2.74 -18.63 -18.88
CA GLN A 19 3.63 -19.80 -18.77
C GLN A 19 3.50 -20.48 -17.40
N THR A 20 3.41 -19.69 -16.33
CA THR A 20 3.51 -20.21 -14.96
C THR A 20 2.13 -20.47 -14.34
N ARG A 21 1.08 -19.79 -14.83
CA ARG A 21 -0.31 -19.87 -14.38
C ARG A 21 -0.42 -19.85 -12.85
N PRO A 22 0.07 -18.78 -12.20
CA PRO A 22 0.08 -18.71 -10.75
C PRO A 22 -1.34 -18.48 -10.21
N ASP A 23 -1.61 -18.98 -9.01
CA ASP A 23 -2.86 -18.67 -8.30
C ASP A 23 -2.84 -17.24 -7.75
N VAL A 24 -1.65 -16.76 -7.35
CA VAL A 24 -1.44 -15.45 -6.72
C VAL A 24 -0.16 -14.81 -7.25
N VAL A 25 -0.20 -13.51 -7.54
CA VAL A 25 0.97 -12.67 -7.82
C VAL A 25 1.23 -11.73 -6.66
N VAL A 26 2.50 -11.61 -6.28
CA VAL A 26 2.96 -10.62 -5.30
C VAL A 26 3.65 -9.47 -6.02
N ILE A 27 3.10 -8.26 -5.89
CA ILE A 27 3.64 -7.04 -6.51
C ILE A 27 4.28 -6.15 -5.45
N ALA A 28 5.60 -6.00 -5.48
CA ALA A 28 6.37 -5.22 -4.51
C ALA A 28 7.29 -4.20 -5.19
N THR A 29 6.74 -3.40 -6.09
CA THR A 29 7.50 -2.53 -7.01
C THR A 29 7.50 -1.05 -6.60
N THR A 30 6.34 -0.49 -6.27
CA THR A 30 6.16 0.95 -6.02
C THR A 30 5.09 1.19 -4.96
N SER A 31 5.14 2.38 -4.35
CA SER A 31 4.22 2.84 -3.32
C SER A 31 2.94 3.47 -3.85
N PHE A 32 2.93 3.84 -5.14
CA PHE A 32 1.85 4.63 -5.73
C PHE A 32 0.89 3.76 -6.53
N LEU A 33 -0.41 3.94 -6.28
CA LEU A 33 -1.46 3.14 -6.90
C LEU A 33 -1.45 3.30 -8.42
N ARG A 34 -1.30 4.53 -8.91
CA ARG A 34 -1.24 4.81 -10.36
C ARG A 34 -0.15 4.03 -11.09
N ASP A 35 0.98 3.75 -10.43
CA ASP A 35 2.14 3.10 -11.03
C ASP A 35 2.01 1.57 -10.99
N VAL A 36 1.34 1.04 -9.95
CA VAL A 36 1.09 -0.41 -9.80
C VAL A 36 -0.17 -0.87 -10.54
N PHE A 37 -1.13 0.04 -10.77
CA PHE A 37 -2.44 -0.27 -11.33
C PHE A 37 -2.37 -1.04 -12.67
N PRO A 38 -1.52 -0.68 -13.65
CA PRO A 38 -1.38 -1.49 -14.88
C PRO A 38 -0.93 -2.93 -14.62
N GLN A 39 -0.05 -3.15 -13.64
CA GLN A 39 0.43 -4.49 -13.27
C GLN A 39 -0.69 -5.31 -12.61
N ILE A 40 -1.56 -4.67 -11.82
CA ILE A 40 -2.74 -5.29 -11.23
C ILE A 40 -3.71 -5.71 -12.35
N ARG A 41 -4.00 -4.82 -13.31
CA ARG A 41 -4.89 -5.11 -14.43
C ARG A 41 -4.42 -6.27 -15.30
N ASP A 42 -3.12 -6.38 -15.56
CA ASP A 42 -2.55 -7.55 -16.25
C ASP A 42 -2.89 -8.86 -15.51
N CYS A 43 -2.83 -8.86 -14.18
CA CYS A 43 -3.16 -10.01 -13.35
C CYS A 43 -4.68 -10.30 -13.34
N LEU A 44 -5.51 -9.26 -13.23
CA LEU A 44 -6.97 -9.38 -13.26
C LEU A 44 -7.45 -9.93 -14.61
N ALA A 45 -6.88 -9.45 -15.72
CA ALA A 45 -7.16 -9.98 -17.07
C ALA A 45 -6.77 -11.46 -17.21
N ALA A 46 -5.73 -11.90 -16.50
CA ALA A 46 -5.34 -13.30 -16.41
C ALA A 46 -6.14 -14.12 -15.37
N ARG A 47 -7.09 -13.49 -14.66
CA ARG A 47 -7.86 -14.07 -13.54
C ARG A 47 -6.96 -14.66 -12.45
N VAL A 48 -5.99 -13.87 -12.01
CA VAL A 48 -5.05 -14.23 -10.94
C VAL A 48 -5.23 -13.29 -9.75
N HIS A 49 -5.19 -13.83 -8.52
CA HIS A 49 -5.25 -13.02 -7.31
C HIS A 49 -3.98 -12.16 -7.16
N VAL A 50 -4.10 -11.00 -6.54
CA VAL A 50 -2.99 -10.08 -6.33
C VAL A 50 -2.83 -9.74 -4.86
N VAL A 51 -1.59 -9.81 -4.38
CA VAL A 51 -1.16 -9.21 -3.12
C VAL A 51 -0.08 -8.18 -3.43
N SER A 52 -0.16 -6.98 -2.85
CA SER A 52 0.85 -5.95 -3.10
C SER A 52 1.28 -5.24 -1.83
N THR A 53 2.55 -4.82 -1.80
CA THR A 53 3.09 -3.92 -0.77
C THR A 53 2.92 -2.44 -1.11
N CYS A 54 2.16 -2.10 -2.16
CA CYS A 54 1.86 -0.72 -2.53
C CYS A 54 1.08 -0.03 -1.41
N GLU A 55 1.68 1.01 -0.81
CA GLU A 55 1.10 1.70 0.34
C GLU A 55 -0.28 2.30 0.06
N GLU A 56 -0.51 2.85 -1.12
CA GLU A 56 -1.81 3.43 -1.49
C GLU A 56 -2.90 2.38 -1.72
N LEU A 57 -2.53 1.14 -2.06
CA LEU A 57 -3.48 0.03 -2.27
C LEU A 57 -4.03 -0.53 -0.96
N VAL A 58 -3.44 -0.22 0.20
CA VAL A 58 -3.94 -0.74 1.49
C VAL A 58 -5.36 -0.23 1.79
N TYR A 59 -5.67 1.01 1.42
CA TYR A 59 -7.01 1.58 1.59
C TYR A 59 -7.31 2.65 0.53
N PRO A 60 -7.43 2.25 -0.76
CA PRO A 60 -7.34 3.16 -1.89
C PRO A 60 -8.49 4.15 -1.95
N VAL A 61 -9.62 3.85 -1.31
CA VAL A 61 -10.78 4.76 -1.17
C VAL A 61 -10.39 6.09 -0.50
N ALA A 62 -9.32 6.11 0.31
CA ALA A 62 -8.86 7.32 0.99
C ALA A 62 -8.30 8.42 0.05
N SER A 63 -7.84 8.04 -1.13
CA SER A 63 -7.10 8.93 -2.04
C SER A 63 -7.50 8.79 -3.51
N HIS A 64 -8.01 7.61 -3.90
CA HIS A 64 -8.38 7.24 -5.27
C HIS A 64 -9.71 6.45 -5.29
N PRO A 65 -10.84 7.04 -4.84
CA PRO A 65 -12.11 6.32 -4.71
C PRO A 65 -12.62 5.72 -6.02
N GLU A 66 -12.45 6.41 -7.14
CA GLU A 66 -12.87 5.92 -8.46
C GLU A 66 -12.05 4.70 -8.90
N VAL A 67 -10.72 4.75 -8.70
CA VAL A 67 -9.82 3.62 -9.02
C VAL A 67 -10.09 2.44 -8.09
N ALA A 68 -10.39 2.69 -6.81
CA ALA A 68 -10.77 1.65 -5.86
C ALA A 68 -12.04 0.92 -6.31
N GLN A 69 -13.04 1.66 -6.79
CA GLN A 69 -14.27 1.09 -7.33
C GLN A 69 -14.01 0.29 -8.61
N GLU A 70 -13.25 0.83 -9.57
CA GLU A 70 -12.89 0.12 -10.81
C GLU A 70 -12.17 -1.20 -10.49
N LEU A 71 -11.23 -1.19 -9.54
CA LEU A 71 -10.52 -2.39 -9.09
C LEU A 71 -11.44 -3.44 -8.49
N ASP A 72 -12.38 -3.05 -7.62
CA ASP A 72 -13.33 -3.99 -7.01
C ASP A 72 -14.24 -4.63 -8.07
N GLU A 73 -14.73 -3.82 -9.01
CA GLU A 73 -15.58 -4.28 -10.11
C GLU A 73 -14.82 -5.26 -11.02
N GLU A 74 -13.61 -4.92 -11.46
CA GLU A 74 -12.77 -5.80 -12.30
C GLU A 74 -12.42 -7.10 -11.55
N ALA A 75 -12.07 -7.03 -10.27
CA ALA A 75 -11.75 -8.20 -9.45
C ALA A 75 -12.96 -9.14 -9.29
N ARG A 76 -14.15 -8.58 -9.03
CA ARG A 76 -15.40 -9.36 -8.95
C ARG A 76 -15.75 -10.04 -10.27
N VAL A 77 -15.63 -9.33 -11.40
CA VAL A 77 -15.86 -9.91 -12.74
C VAL A 77 -14.86 -11.04 -13.03
N GLY A 78 -13.61 -10.88 -12.61
CA GLY A 78 -12.57 -11.90 -12.73
C GLY A 78 -12.72 -13.08 -11.77
N GLY A 79 -13.55 -12.96 -10.74
CA GLY A 79 -13.68 -13.95 -9.66
C GLY A 79 -12.42 -14.05 -8.80
N VAL A 80 -11.66 -12.95 -8.68
CA VAL A 80 -10.39 -12.89 -7.96
C VAL A 80 -10.39 -11.79 -6.90
N ALA A 81 -9.28 -11.67 -6.17
CA ALA A 81 -9.12 -10.74 -5.07
C ALA A 81 -7.82 -9.95 -5.23
N VAL A 82 -7.85 -8.69 -4.81
CA VAL A 82 -6.70 -7.79 -4.76
C VAL A 82 -6.55 -7.31 -3.31
N LEU A 83 -5.34 -7.44 -2.76
CA LEU A 83 -5.04 -7.05 -1.38
C LEU A 83 -3.77 -6.20 -1.32
N GLY A 84 -3.90 -4.96 -0.82
CA GLY A 84 -2.75 -4.18 -0.35
C GLY A 84 -2.43 -4.53 1.11
N ILE A 85 -1.18 -4.87 1.41
CA ILE A 85 -0.74 -5.17 2.78
C ILE A 85 0.75 -4.87 2.99
N GLY A 86 1.11 -4.52 4.22
CA GLY A 86 2.47 -4.24 4.63
C GLY A 86 2.57 -4.06 6.14
N ILE A 87 3.75 -3.72 6.64
CA ILE A 87 3.92 -3.43 8.07
C ILE A 87 3.24 -2.08 8.42
N ASN A 88 3.37 -1.07 7.57
CA ASN A 88 2.68 0.23 7.70
C ASN A 88 2.80 0.99 6.36
N PRO A 89 1.67 1.26 5.70
CA PRO A 89 0.31 0.81 6.02
C PRO A 89 0.12 -0.72 5.87
N GLY A 90 -0.90 -1.29 6.51
CA GLY A 90 -1.37 -2.68 6.39
C GLY A 90 -1.28 -3.52 7.67
N PHE A 91 -0.67 -3.01 8.74
CA PHE A 91 -0.65 -3.71 10.03
C PHE A 91 -0.54 -2.78 11.24
N VAL A 92 0.66 -2.29 11.57
CA VAL A 92 0.94 -1.76 12.93
C VAL A 92 0.27 -0.42 13.22
N MET A 93 -0.09 0.35 12.18
CA MET A 93 -0.74 1.66 12.34
C MET A 93 -2.18 1.67 11.82
N ASP A 94 -2.78 0.51 11.56
CA ASP A 94 -4.11 0.39 10.95
C ASP A 94 -4.83 -0.89 11.43
N MET A 95 -4.54 -2.06 10.87
CA MET A 95 -5.23 -3.31 11.24
C MET A 95 -5.05 -3.67 12.73
N LEU A 96 -3.84 -3.53 13.29
CA LEU A 96 -3.59 -3.82 14.70
C LEU A 96 -4.42 -2.91 15.63
N PRO A 97 -4.37 -1.56 15.54
CA PRO A 97 -5.22 -0.72 16.37
C PRO A 97 -6.71 -0.99 16.17
N ILE A 98 -7.17 -1.29 14.95
CA ILE A 98 -8.57 -1.71 14.68
C ILE A 98 -8.91 -3.00 15.44
N LEU A 99 -8.07 -4.03 15.37
CA LEU A 99 -8.33 -5.29 16.08
C LEU A 99 -8.36 -5.10 17.60
N LEU A 100 -7.52 -4.21 18.14
CA LEU A 100 -7.51 -3.88 19.56
C LEU A 100 -8.75 -3.11 20.02
N THR A 101 -9.52 -2.52 19.09
CA THR A 101 -10.78 -1.85 19.44
C THR A 101 -11.95 -2.81 19.61
N ALA A 102 -11.87 -4.03 19.07
CA ALA A 102 -12.97 -5.00 19.08
C ALA A 102 -13.63 -5.26 20.46
N PRO A 103 -12.88 -5.35 21.58
CA PRO A 103 -13.48 -5.53 22.91
C PRO A 103 -13.89 -4.21 23.60
N THR A 104 -13.75 -3.05 22.94
CA THR A 104 -13.96 -1.73 23.54
C THR A 104 -15.31 -1.15 23.13
N VAL A 105 -16.12 -0.74 24.11
CA VAL A 105 -17.50 -0.26 23.89
C VAL A 105 -17.57 1.21 23.46
N ASP A 106 -16.76 2.08 24.09
CA ASP A 106 -16.75 3.53 23.83
C ASP A 106 -15.31 3.97 23.51
N ILE A 107 -15.04 4.24 22.24
CA ILE A 107 -13.73 4.65 21.74
C ILE A 107 -13.81 6.15 21.44
N ARG A 108 -13.02 6.95 22.17
CA ARG A 108 -12.97 8.41 21.97
C ARG A 108 -11.70 8.87 21.26
N HIS A 109 -10.65 8.05 21.29
CA HIS A 109 -9.35 8.38 20.73
C HIS A 109 -8.58 7.10 20.40
N VAL A 110 -7.88 7.10 19.27
CA VAL A 110 -6.88 6.09 18.90
C VAL A 110 -5.56 6.83 18.68
N GLY A 111 -4.56 6.48 19.50
CA GLY A 111 -3.20 7.02 19.38
C GLY A 111 -2.23 5.92 19.00
N VAL A 112 -1.45 6.14 17.95
CA VAL A 112 -0.41 5.20 17.51
C VAL A 112 0.89 5.96 17.29
N GLN A 113 1.96 5.47 17.91
CA GLN A 113 3.31 5.99 17.68
C GLN A 113 4.20 4.87 17.16
N ARG A 114 4.83 5.11 16.02
CA ARG A 114 5.81 4.22 15.42
C ARG A 114 7.16 4.91 15.35
N VAL A 115 8.15 4.35 16.06
CA VAL A 115 9.53 4.84 16.03
C VAL A 115 10.39 3.83 15.27
N VAL A 116 11.18 4.33 14.31
CA VAL A 116 12.06 3.50 13.48
C VAL A 116 13.44 4.13 13.49
N ASP A 117 14.46 3.33 13.77
CA ASP A 117 15.84 3.74 13.54
C ASP A 117 16.10 3.79 12.02
N ALA A 118 16.20 5.00 11.48
CA ALA A 118 16.45 5.24 10.07
C ALA A 118 17.90 4.94 9.64
N SER A 119 18.86 4.93 10.58
CA SER A 119 20.27 4.69 10.27
C SER A 119 20.53 3.29 9.70
N THR A 120 19.67 2.33 10.08
CA THR A 120 19.70 0.94 9.60
C THR A 120 18.96 0.73 8.28
N ARG A 121 18.33 1.78 7.73
CA ARG A 121 17.47 1.68 6.54
C ARG A 121 18.22 1.99 5.26
N ARG A 122 17.62 1.61 4.12
CA ARG A 122 18.22 1.82 2.79
C ARG A 122 18.47 3.32 2.54
N PRO A 123 19.56 3.69 1.82
CA PRO A 123 19.90 5.09 1.56
C PRO A 123 18.77 5.91 0.94
N THR A 124 17.97 5.32 0.06
CA THR A 124 16.80 6.00 -0.55
C THR A 124 15.76 6.43 0.47
N LEU A 125 15.52 5.64 1.52
CA LEU A 125 14.63 6.02 2.62
C LEU A 125 15.25 7.16 3.44
N GLN A 126 16.54 7.04 3.76
CA GLN A 126 17.26 8.07 4.54
C GLN A 126 17.22 9.43 3.82
N GLN A 127 17.46 9.45 2.51
CA GLN A 127 17.37 10.64 1.67
C GLN A 127 15.94 11.22 1.65
N ARG A 128 14.92 10.37 1.52
CA ARG A 128 13.50 10.79 1.49
C ARG A 128 13.06 11.47 2.79
N ILE A 129 13.60 11.05 3.93
CA ILE A 129 13.31 11.68 5.23
C ILE A 129 14.27 12.84 5.56
N GLY A 130 15.16 13.22 4.63
CA GLY A 130 16.10 14.33 4.80
C GLY A 130 17.25 14.06 5.76
N ALA A 131 17.62 12.80 5.98
CA ALA A 131 18.75 12.46 6.84
C ALA A 131 20.06 13.07 6.30
N GLY A 132 20.78 13.79 7.16
CA GLY A 132 22.04 14.45 6.80
C GLY A 132 21.89 15.85 6.16
N LEU A 133 20.66 16.36 5.95
CA LEU A 133 20.45 17.73 5.48
C LEU A 133 20.58 18.74 6.61
N ASP A 134 21.05 19.95 6.27
CA ASP A 134 20.92 21.11 7.16
C ASP A 134 19.45 21.58 7.24
N THR A 135 19.15 22.46 8.20
CA THR A 135 17.78 22.91 8.47
C THR A 135 17.12 23.66 7.32
N VAL A 136 17.88 24.39 6.49
CA VAL A 136 17.35 25.14 5.35
C VAL A 136 17.00 24.17 4.24
N SER A 137 17.92 23.26 3.91
CA SER A 137 17.71 22.21 2.91
C SER A 137 16.57 21.27 3.29
N PHE A 138 16.45 20.92 4.57
CA PHE A 138 15.35 20.10 5.08
C PHE A 138 13.99 20.79 4.94
N ARG A 139 13.89 22.08 5.27
CA ARG A 139 12.64 22.85 5.09
C ARG A 139 12.27 22.97 3.62
N ALA A 140 13.25 23.19 2.74
CA ALA A 140 13.01 23.22 1.29
C ALA A 140 12.48 21.87 0.78
N LEU A 141 13.03 20.75 1.28
CA LEU A 141 12.53 19.41 0.96
C LEU A 141 11.06 19.23 1.37
N LEU A 142 10.68 19.65 2.58
CA LEU A 142 9.29 19.58 3.05
C LEU A 142 8.31 20.42 2.22
N HIS A 143 8.77 21.54 1.64
CA HIS A 143 7.94 22.34 0.74
C HIS A 143 7.78 21.70 -0.65
N GLN A 144 8.76 20.93 -1.10
CA GLN A 144 8.72 20.24 -2.40
C GLN A 144 8.00 18.89 -2.33
N GLN A 145 8.07 18.21 -1.19
CA GLN A 145 7.44 16.91 -0.96
C GLN A 145 6.49 17.00 0.24
N ALA A 146 5.20 16.84 -0.02
CA ALA A 146 4.15 17.02 0.98
C ALA A 146 4.29 16.08 2.21
N THR A 147 4.84 14.87 2.05
CA THR A 147 4.99 13.91 3.17
C THR A 147 6.18 12.94 3.02
N PRO A 148 7.04 12.78 4.04
CA PRO A 148 8.11 11.77 4.04
C PRO A 148 7.62 10.32 4.18
N HIS A 149 6.34 10.13 4.54
CA HIS A 149 5.69 8.83 4.71
C HIS A 149 4.47 8.71 3.78
N VAL A 150 4.48 7.69 2.93
CA VAL A 150 3.34 7.32 2.08
C VAL A 150 2.45 6.37 2.88
N GLY A 151 1.13 6.57 2.84
CA GLY A 151 0.17 5.65 3.45
C GLY A 151 -0.43 6.06 4.81
N LEU A 152 0.01 7.17 5.41
CA LEU A 152 -0.59 7.64 6.68
C LEU A 152 -2.08 7.97 6.52
N LEU A 153 -2.43 8.69 5.45
CA LEU A 153 -3.83 8.99 5.11
C LEU A 153 -4.67 7.71 4.97
N HIS A 154 -4.11 6.67 4.34
CA HIS A 154 -4.78 5.39 4.11
C HIS A 154 -5.01 4.66 5.44
N SER A 155 -4.02 4.66 6.33
CA SER A 155 -4.13 4.09 7.68
C SER A 155 -5.17 4.82 8.52
N LEU A 156 -5.14 6.16 8.52
CA LEU A 156 -6.09 7.00 9.24
C LEU A 156 -7.52 6.78 8.74
N ARG A 157 -7.72 6.74 7.41
CA ARG A 157 -9.03 6.52 6.82
C ARG A 157 -9.55 5.11 7.10
N MET A 158 -8.70 4.09 7.02
CA MET A 158 -9.06 2.71 7.37
C MET A 158 -9.54 2.62 8.84
N ILE A 159 -8.83 3.25 9.78
CA ILE A 159 -9.25 3.30 11.19
C ILE A 159 -10.57 4.06 11.33
N ALA A 160 -10.69 5.24 10.72
CA ALA A 160 -11.89 6.06 10.82
C ALA A 160 -13.12 5.29 10.31
N ASP A 161 -13.05 4.69 9.13
CA ASP A 161 -14.16 3.93 8.55
C ASP A 161 -14.48 2.68 9.40
N ALA A 162 -13.48 1.98 9.93
CA ALA A 162 -13.69 0.83 10.82
C ALA A 162 -14.39 1.20 12.14
N LEU A 163 -14.23 2.45 12.61
CA LEU A 163 -14.87 2.99 13.81
C LEU A 163 -16.15 3.78 13.53
N GLY A 164 -16.53 3.94 12.25
CA GLY A 164 -17.67 4.78 11.84
C GLY A 164 -17.45 6.29 12.07
N TRP A 165 -16.20 6.76 12.08
CA TRP A 165 -15.84 8.17 12.23
C TRP A 165 -15.79 8.87 10.86
N GLN A 166 -16.00 10.19 10.84
CA GLN A 166 -15.97 11.03 9.61
C GLN A 166 -14.77 11.95 9.57
#